data_AF-A0A954U3U5-F1
#
_entry.id   AF-A0A954U3U5-F1
#
_cell.length_a   1.000
_cell.length_b   1.000
_cell.length_c   1.000
_cell.angle_alpha   90.00
_cell.angle_beta   90.00
_cell.angle_gamma   90.00
#
_symmetry.space_group_name_H-M   'P 1'
#
loop_
_entity.id
_entity.type
_entity.pdbx_description
1 polymer ?
#
loop_
_entity_poly.entity_id
_entity_poly.type
_entity_poly.pdbx_seq_one_letter_code
_entity_poly.pdbx_strand_id
1 'polypeptide(L)'
;MKSSAAKTPAEQLATPIQYVKGVGPARAELLLRLGLRRASDVLFFFPRDYQDMSRLATVAELSEDEPASLEGIVEEIDERNTGTGRSMLGLLIRQNTEYVRALWFNQSFMRPKFAMGQRVLLIGQPRRNGMRWEFVHPKVEWLQPDQLVGS
;
A
#
# COMPACT_ATOMS: atom_id res chain seq x y z
N MET A 1 9.75 -8.92 42.77
CA MET A 1 10.30 -8.45 41.48
C MET A 1 11.00 -9.64 40.82
N LYS A 2 10.40 -10.29 39.81
CA LYS A 2 11.04 -11.42 39.11
C LYS A 2 11.74 -10.89 37.86
N SER A 3 13.06 -10.89 37.88
CA SER A 3 13.90 -10.62 36.72
C SER A 3 13.70 -11.76 35.71
N SER A 4 13.11 -11.46 34.56
CA SER A 4 13.02 -12.42 33.44
C SER A 4 14.37 -12.41 32.75
N ALA A 5 15.13 -13.51 32.84
CA ALA A 5 16.33 -13.67 32.04
C ALA A 5 15.98 -13.49 30.56
N ALA A 6 16.58 -12.50 29.91
CA ALA A 6 16.35 -12.26 28.49
C ALA A 6 16.84 -13.50 27.71
N LYS A 7 15.98 -14.05 26.85
CA LYS A 7 16.34 -15.16 25.96
C LYS A 7 17.60 -14.80 25.18
N THR A 8 18.53 -15.72 25.08
CA THR A 8 19.70 -15.58 24.22
C THR A 8 19.27 -15.43 22.75
N PRO A 9 20.09 -14.80 21.88
CA PRO A 9 19.74 -14.66 20.47
C PRO A 9 19.39 -15.99 19.78
N ALA A 10 20.12 -17.07 20.11
CA ALA A 10 19.84 -18.40 19.59
C ALA A 10 18.44 -18.92 19.98
N GLU A 11 18.02 -18.71 21.23
CA GLU A 11 16.69 -19.09 21.72
C GLU A 11 15.57 -18.25 21.13
N GLN A 12 15.85 -16.97 20.81
CA GLN A 12 14.90 -16.12 20.11
C GLN A 12 14.70 -16.60 18.67
N LEU A 13 15.78 -16.93 17.95
CA LEU A 13 15.71 -17.43 16.58
C LEU A 13 15.03 -18.80 16.48
N ALA A 14 15.21 -19.66 17.49
CA ALA A 14 14.54 -20.96 17.55
C ALA A 14 13.06 -20.89 17.96
N THR A 15 12.56 -19.71 18.36
CA THR A 15 11.17 -19.57 18.83
C THR A 15 10.19 -19.95 17.73
N PRO A 16 9.25 -20.90 17.98
CA PRO A 16 8.24 -21.28 17.00
C PRO A 16 7.38 -20.09 16.59
N ILE A 17 6.97 -20.06 15.33
CA ILE A 17 6.38 -18.88 14.71
C ILE A 17 5.10 -18.39 15.40
N GLN A 18 4.30 -19.31 15.95
CA GLN A 18 3.09 -19.02 16.73
C GLN A 18 3.35 -18.27 18.05
N TYR A 19 4.58 -18.28 18.55
CA TYR A 19 5.00 -17.59 19.77
C TYR A 19 5.77 -16.30 19.47
N VAL A 20 5.97 -15.95 18.20
CA VAL A 20 6.52 -14.66 17.80
C VAL A 20 5.46 -13.59 18.04
N LYS A 21 5.84 -12.56 18.81
CA LYS A 21 4.94 -11.44 19.15
C LYS A 21 4.40 -10.80 17.87
N GLY A 22 3.07 -10.69 17.76
CA GLY A 22 2.38 -10.16 16.56
C GLY A 22 1.87 -11.23 15.58
N VAL A 23 2.27 -12.50 15.75
CA VAL A 23 1.75 -13.62 14.98
C VAL A 23 0.59 -14.28 15.73
N GLY A 24 -0.64 -13.94 15.35
CA GLY A 24 -1.85 -14.64 15.83
C GLY A 24 -2.10 -15.97 15.09
N PRO A 25 -3.05 -16.81 15.56
CA PRO A 25 -3.30 -18.14 15.00
C PRO A 25 -3.50 -18.18 13.48
N ALA A 26 -4.31 -17.27 12.93
CA ALA A 26 -4.55 -17.19 11.48
C ALA A 26 -3.27 -16.85 10.68
N ARG A 27 -2.41 -15.96 11.23
CA ARG A 27 -1.12 -15.63 10.60
C ARG A 27 -0.13 -16.78 10.74
N ALA A 28 -0.13 -17.49 11.87
CA ALA A 28 0.71 -18.66 12.09
C ALA A 28 0.40 -19.76 11.06
N GLU A 29 -0.88 -20.05 10.80
CA GLU A 29 -1.27 -21.03 9.78
C GLU A 29 -0.78 -20.65 8.37
N LEU A 30 -0.90 -19.37 7.99
CA LEU A 30 -0.40 -18.88 6.70
C LEU A 30 1.11 -19.00 6.59
N LEU A 31 1.85 -18.63 7.64
CA LEU A 31 3.32 -18.73 7.68
C LEU A 31 3.79 -20.19 7.62
N LEU A 32 3.10 -21.09 8.32
CA LEU A 32 3.37 -22.52 8.27
C LEU A 32 3.14 -23.10 6.86
N ARG A 33 2.10 -22.64 6.14
CA ARG A 33 1.87 -23.02 4.73
C ARG A 33 2.96 -22.53 3.79
N LEU A 34 3.62 -21.41 4.12
CA LEU A 34 4.81 -20.91 3.41
C LEU A 34 6.11 -21.64 3.83
N GLY A 35 6.01 -22.64 4.73
CA GLY A 35 7.16 -23.40 5.23
C GLY A 35 7.92 -22.72 6.38
N LEU A 36 7.45 -21.57 6.86
CA LEU A 36 8.09 -20.77 7.90
C LEU A 36 7.62 -21.24 9.28
N ARG A 37 8.52 -21.85 10.06
CA ARG A 37 8.18 -22.52 11.33
C ARG A 37 8.78 -21.83 12.55
N ARG A 38 9.90 -21.13 12.39
CA ARG A 38 10.66 -20.47 13.46
C ARG A 38 10.92 -19.00 13.13
N ALA A 39 11.27 -18.22 14.15
CA ALA A 39 11.62 -16.82 13.99
C ALA A 39 12.80 -16.61 13.01
N SER A 40 13.77 -17.53 12.99
CA SER A 40 14.85 -17.57 11.99
C SER A 40 14.32 -17.58 10.56
N ASP A 41 13.30 -18.39 10.28
CA ASP A 41 12.81 -18.62 8.93
C ASP A 41 12.20 -17.34 8.36
N VAL A 42 11.50 -16.57 9.20
CA VAL A 42 10.94 -15.27 8.82
C VAL A 42 12.02 -14.22 8.61
N LEU A 43 13.06 -14.20 9.44
CA LEU A 43 14.17 -13.27 9.29
C LEU A 43 14.94 -13.49 7.98
N PHE A 44 15.00 -14.73 7.50
CA PHE A 44 15.64 -15.09 6.24
C PHE A 44 14.64 -15.31 5.09
N PHE A 45 13.38 -14.94 5.28
CA PHE A 45 12.37 -14.94 4.22
C PHE A 45 12.39 -13.58 3.51
N PHE A 46 13.31 -13.46 2.55
CA PHE A 46 13.49 -12.21 1.81
C PHE A 46 12.28 -11.93 0.89
N PRO A 47 11.93 -10.65 0.68
CA PRO A 47 10.94 -10.26 -0.32
C PRO A 47 11.32 -10.83 -1.69
N ARG A 48 10.32 -11.34 -2.43
CA ARG A 48 10.53 -11.88 -3.79
C ARG A 48 10.99 -10.78 -4.76
N ASP A 49 10.39 -9.61 -4.65
CA ASP A 49 10.70 -8.44 -5.46
C ASP A 49 10.84 -7.22 -4.54
N TYR A 50 11.88 -6.42 -4.75
CA TYR A 50 12.04 -5.14 -4.08
C TYR A 50 11.58 -4.05 -5.05
N GLN A 51 10.39 -3.50 -4.79
CA GLN A 51 9.89 -2.33 -5.52
C GLN A 51 10.40 -1.07 -4.80
N ASP A 52 11.42 -0.44 -5.37
CA ASP A 52 11.91 0.86 -4.89
C ASP A 52 10.93 1.95 -5.32
N MET A 53 9.95 2.21 -4.46
CA MET A 53 8.92 3.25 -4.65
C MET A 53 9.33 4.59 -4.00
N SER A 54 10.61 4.77 -3.66
CA SER A 54 11.10 5.98 -2.99
C SER A 54 11.10 7.21 -3.90
N ARG A 55 11.17 7.00 -5.23
CA ARG A 55 11.16 8.08 -6.21
C ARG A 55 9.73 8.45 -6.61
N LEU A 56 9.35 9.69 -6.31
CA LEU A 56 8.13 10.30 -6.84
C LEU A 56 8.27 10.53 -8.35
N ALA A 57 7.39 9.89 -9.13
CA ALA A 57 7.27 10.08 -10.56
C ALA A 57 6.32 11.25 -10.89
N THR A 58 6.64 11.97 -11.95
CA THR A 58 5.72 12.89 -12.61
C THR A 58 4.77 12.15 -13.56
N VAL A 59 3.63 12.75 -13.91
CA VAL A 59 2.70 12.17 -14.89
C VAL A 59 3.39 11.91 -16.25
N ALA A 60 4.29 12.81 -16.66
CA ALA A 60 5.07 12.68 -17.89
C ALA A 60 6.08 11.53 -17.87
N GLU A 61 6.53 11.10 -16.69
CA GLU A 61 7.48 9.98 -16.52
C GLU A 61 6.79 8.62 -16.38
N LEU A 62 5.46 8.58 -16.31
CA LEU A 62 4.74 7.30 -16.19
C LEU A 62 4.93 6.45 -17.44
N SER A 63 5.17 5.16 -17.22
CA SER A 63 5.30 4.14 -18.24
C SER A 63 4.30 3.01 -17.98
N GLU A 64 3.78 2.40 -19.04
CA GLU A 64 2.91 1.24 -18.88
C GLU A 64 3.66 0.08 -18.22
N ASP A 65 2.97 -0.62 -17.32
CA ASP A 65 3.45 -1.80 -16.59
C ASP A 65 4.67 -1.59 -15.68
N GLU A 66 5.16 -0.36 -15.52
CA GLU A 66 6.21 -0.01 -14.57
C GLU A 66 5.62 0.55 -13.27
N PRO A 67 5.90 -0.05 -12.09
CA PRO A 67 5.46 0.49 -10.81
C PRO A 67 5.96 1.92 -10.59
N ALA A 68 5.07 2.81 -10.12
CA ALA A 68 5.40 4.20 -9.83
C ALA A 68 4.73 4.67 -8.54
N SER A 69 5.35 5.65 -7.88
CA SER A 69 4.73 6.43 -6.82
C SER A 69 4.46 7.85 -7.33
N LEU A 70 3.23 8.32 -7.18
CA LEU A 70 2.80 9.62 -7.71
C LEU A 70 2.03 10.39 -6.65
N GLU A 71 2.51 11.59 -6.39
CA GLU A 71 1.86 12.51 -5.46
C GLU A 71 0.98 13.52 -6.21
N GLY A 72 -0.20 13.80 -5.66
CA GLY A 72 -1.09 14.82 -6.19
C GLY A 72 -2.23 15.19 -5.25
N ILE A 73 -3.13 16.03 -5.75
CA ILE A 73 -4.29 16.55 -5.02
C ILE A 73 -5.57 15.95 -5.59
N VAL A 74 -6.46 15.47 -4.73
CA VAL A 74 -7.79 15.00 -5.12
C VAL A 74 -8.61 16.20 -5.65
N GLU A 75 -8.85 16.23 -6.96
CA GLU A 75 -9.63 17.26 -7.63
C GLU A 75 -11.10 16.86 -7.74
N GLU A 76 -11.37 15.60 -8.09
CA GLU A 76 -12.73 15.07 -8.23
C GLU A 76 -12.87 13.69 -7.57
N ILE A 77 -14.10 13.40 -7.14
CA ILE A 77 -14.50 12.11 -6.57
C ILE A 77 -15.79 11.68 -7.26
N ASP A 78 -15.75 10.57 -8.00
CA ASP A 78 -16.90 9.93 -8.65
C ASP A 78 -17.15 8.57 -8.00
N GLU A 79 -18.38 8.30 -7.56
CA GLU A 79 -18.77 6.99 -7.04
C GLU A 79 -19.96 6.47 -7.85
N ARG A 80 -19.77 5.29 -8.45
CA ARG A 80 -20.79 4.61 -9.22
C ARG A 80 -21.14 3.30 -8.55
N ASN A 81 -22.43 3.06 -8.38
CA ASN A 81 -22.96 1.78 -7.95
C ASN A 81 -23.99 1.33 -8.99
N THR A 82 -23.81 0.14 -9.57
CA THR A 82 -24.68 -0.35 -10.64
C THR A 82 -25.93 -1.07 -10.14
N GLY A 83 -26.19 -1.06 -8.83
CA GLY A 83 -27.34 -1.74 -8.21
C GLY A 83 -27.24 -3.27 -8.20
N THR A 84 -26.42 -3.87 -9.06
CA THR A 84 -26.11 -5.30 -9.15
C THR A 84 -25.00 -5.76 -8.18
N GLY A 85 -24.75 -4.97 -7.13
CA GLY A 85 -23.70 -5.24 -6.14
C GLY A 85 -22.28 -4.88 -6.59
N ARG A 86 -22.10 -4.31 -7.80
CA ARG A 86 -20.82 -3.78 -8.25
C ARG A 86 -20.72 -2.29 -7.96
N SER A 87 -19.59 -1.87 -7.42
CA SER A 87 -19.27 -0.46 -7.18
C SER A 87 -17.95 -0.06 -7.80
N MET A 88 -17.79 1.22 -8.08
CA MET A 88 -16.56 1.81 -8.57
C MET A 88 -16.40 3.18 -7.94
N LEU A 89 -15.30 3.38 -7.23
CA LEU A 89 -14.83 4.69 -6.79
C LEU A 89 -13.75 5.15 -7.78
N GLY A 90 -13.91 6.33 -8.34
CA GLY A 90 -12.90 7.02 -9.13
C GLY A 90 -12.50 8.33 -8.48
N LEU A 91 -11.19 8.58 -8.43
CA LEU A 91 -10.64 9.88 -8.07
C LEU A 91 -9.92 10.47 -9.27
N LEU A 92 -10.12 11.76 -9.51
CA LEU A 92 -9.25 12.54 -10.39
C LEU A 92 -8.19 13.21 -9.51
N ILE A 93 -6.93 12.85 -9.73
CA ILE A 93 -5.80 13.39 -8.99
C ILE A 93 -5.05 14.33 -9.91
N ARG A 94 -4.89 15.59 -9.49
CA ARG A 94 -4.10 16.59 -10.19
C ARG A 94 -2.67 16.60 -9.64
N GLN A 95 -1.70 16.53 -10.53
CA GLN A 95 -0.31 16.82 -10.24
C GLN A 95 0.12 17.98 -11.15
N ASN A 96 0.42 19.14 -10.57
CA ASN A 96 0.70 20.37 -11.31
C ASN A 96 -0.46 20.73 -12.27
N THR A 97 -0.22 20.66 -13.59
CA THR A 97 -1.19 20.89 -14.68
C THR A 97 -1.71 19.60 -15.31
N GLU A 98 -1.26 18.44 -14.83
CA GLU A 98 -1.57 17.12 -15.37
C GLU A 98 -2.49 16.34 -14.43
N TYR A 99 -3.16 15.33 -14.99
CA TYR A 99 -4.20 14.59 -14.30
C TYR A 99 -4.03 13.09 -14.47
N VAL A 100 -4.23 12.36 -13.38
CA VAL A 100 -4.31 10.90 -13.37
C VAL A 100 -5.57 10.45 -12.64
N ARG A 101 -6.02 9.24 -12.91
CA ARG A 101 -7.16 8.64 -12.23
C ARG A 101 -6.72 7.54 -11.29
N ALA A 102 -7.37 7.45 -10.14
CA ALA A 102 -7.25 6.30 -9.26
C ALA A 102 -8.61 5.62 -9.14
N LEU A 103 -8.65 4.31 -9.36
CA LEU A 103 -9.89 3.54 -9.45
C LEU A 103 -9.90 2.40 -8.42
N TRP A 104 -11.03 2.25 -7.72
CA TRP A 104 -11.30 1.08 -6.87
C TRP A 104 -12.64 0.45 -7.22
N PHE A 105 -12.59 -0.77 -7.76
CA PHE A 105 -13.77 -1.59 -8.00
C PHE A 105 -14.18 -2.38 -6.74
N ASN A 106 -15.47 -2.40 -6.41
CA ASN A 106 -16.04 -3.14 -5.28
C ASN A 106 -15.43 -2.81 -3.91
N GLN A 107 -14.86 -1.61 -3.74
CA GLN A 107 -14.28 -1.15 -2.47
C GLN A 107 -14.90 0.19 -2.04
N SER A 108 -16.23 0.22 -1.90
CA SER A 108 -16.96 1.43 -1.47
C SER A 108 -16.49 1.95 -0.10
N PHE A 109 -15.93 1.09 0.76
CA PHE A 109 -15.32 1.48 2.04
C PHE A 109 -14.14 2.46 1.91
N MET A 110 -13.58 2.63 0.71
CA MET A 110 -12.52 3.60 0.43
C MET A 110 -13.05 5.03 0.31
N ARG A 111 -14.29 5.22 -0.15
CA ARG A 111 -14.90 6.55 -0.35
C ARG A 111 -14.77 7.49 0.86
N PRO A 112 -15.13 7.11 2.10
CA PRO A 112 -15.09 8.02 3.24
C PRO A 112 -13.67 8.44 3.64
N LYS A 113 -12.63 7.81 3.08
CA LYS A 113 -11.23 8.14 3.36
C LYS A 113 -10.71 9.30 2.50
N PHE A 114 -11.51 9.78 1.55
CA PHE A 114 -11.12 10.82 0.60
C PHE A 114 -11.98 12.07 0.69
N ALA A 115 -11.32 13.22 0.63
CA ALA A 115 -11.94 14.53 0.48
C ALA A 115 -11.30 15.29 -0.70
N MET A 116 -12.08 16.16 -1.35
CA MET A 116 -11.54 17.09 -2.34
C MET A 116 -10.51 18.02 -1.69
N GLY A 117 -9.45 18.37 -2.44
CA GLY A 117 -8.32 19.16 -1.95
C GLY A 117 -7.32 18.36 -1.11
N GLN A 118 -7.58 17.08 -0.83
CA GLN A 118 -6.67 16.25 -0.05
C GLN A 118 -5.43 15.86 -0.85
N ARG A 119 -4.25 15.97 -0.23
CA ARG A 119 -2.98 15.56 -0.82
C ARG A 119 -2.75 14.07 -0.55
N VAL A 120 -2.45 13.33 -1.61
CA VAL A 120 -2.33 11.86 -1.57
C VAL A 120 -1.11 11.39 -2.37
N LEU A 121 -0.49 10.32 -1.90
CA LEU A 121 0.51 9.55 -2.61
C LEU A 121 -0.12 8.25 -3.11
N LEU A 122 -0.19 8.07 -4.42
CA LEU A 122 -0.59 6.83 -5.07
C LEU A 122 0.64 5.97 -5.30
N ILE A 123 0.56 4.69 -4.99
CA ILE A 123 1.62 3.72 -5.27
C ILE A 123 0.99 2.53 -5.98
N GLY A 124 1.49 2.22 -7.17
CA GLY A 124 1.00 1.11 -7.97
C GLY A 124 1.50 1.14 -9.40
N GLN A 125 0.91 0.29 -10.23
CA GLN A 125 1.22 0.25 -11.66
C GLN A 125 0.22 1.14 -12.41
N PRO A 126 0.68 2.22 -13.06
CA PRO A 126 -0.15 3.02 -13.94
C PRO A 126 -0.44 2.25 -15.22
N ARG A 127 -1.62 2.45 -15.77
CA ARG A 127 -2.05 1.95 -17.07
C ARG A 127 -2.62 3.09 -17.88
N ARG A 128 -2.47 3.00 -19.20
CA ARG A 128 -3.05 4.00 -20.09
C ARG A 128 -4.46 3.59 -20.47
N ASN A 129 -5.42 4.49 -20.28
CA ASN A 129 -6.79 4.33 -20.73
C ASN A 129 -7.18 5.52 -21.60
N GLY A 130 -7.08 5.34 -22.92
CA GLY A 130 -7.18 6.43 -23.88
C GLY A 130 -6.06 7.46 -23.66
N MET A 131 -6.43 8.71 -23.36
CA MET A 131 -5.47 9.80 -23.15
C MET A 131 -5.05 10.00 -21.68
N ARG A 132 -5.60 9.23 -20.73
CA ARG A 132 -5.34 9.42 -19.30
C ARG A 132 -4.61 8.23 -18.70
N TRP A 133 -3.76 8.51 -17.71
CA TRP A 133 -3.18 7.50 -16.85
C TRP A 133 -4.15 7.11 -15.73
N GLU A 134 -4.21 5.81 -15.45
CA GLU A 134 -5.10 5.21 -14.46
C GLU A 134 -4.32 4.25 -13.56
N PHE A 135 -4.44 4.42 -12.25
CA PHE A 135 -4.01 3.47 -11.25
C PHE A 135 -5.23 2.67 -10.78
N VAL A 136 -5.20 1.35 -10.96
CA VAL A 136 -6.28 0.47 -10.51
C VAL A 136 -5.86 -0.19 -9.19
N HIS A 137 -6.69 -0.02 -8.15
CA HIS A 137 -6.42 -0.45 -6.79
C HIS A 137 -5.05 -0.01 -6.23
N PRO A 138 -4.62 1.25 -6.42
CA PRO A 138 -3.35 1.68 -5.86
C PRO A 138 -3.38 1.63 -4.33
N LYS A 139 -2.21 1.41 -3.74
CA LYS A 139 -1.98 1.76 -2.35
C LYS A 139 -2.01 3.29 -2.25
N VAL A 140 -2.61 3.81 -1.19
CA VAL A 140 -2.68 5.24 -0.95
C VAL A 140 -2.16 5.58 0.42
N GLU A 141 -1.35 6.64 0.46
CA GLU A 141 -0.93 7.29 1.68
C GLU A 141 -1.49 8.72 1.68
N TRP A 142 -2.14 9.10 2.77
CA TRP A 142 -2.70 10.44 2.94
C TRP A 142 -1.64 11.33 3.55
N LEU A 143 -1.24 12.34 2.80
CA LEU A 143 -0.21 13.26 3.24
C LEU A 143 -0.88 14.36 4.07
N GLN A 144 -0.35 14.61 5.27
CA GLN A 144 -0.84 15.71 6.09
C GLN A 144 -0.54 17.03 5.39
N PRO A 145 -1.44 18.03 5.46
CA PRO A 145 -1.10 19.38 5.05
C PRO A 145 0.00 19.86 6.00
N ASP A 146 1.22 19.93 5.46
CA ASP A 146 2.46 20.40 6.10
C ASP A 146 3.21 19.40 7.00
N GLN A 147 3.98 18.51 6.38
CA GLN A 147 5.35 18.28 6.83
C GLN A 147 6.29 18.82 5.76
N LEU A 148 6.87 19.99 6.03
CA LEU A 148 8.07 20.46 5.36
C LEU A 148 9.15 19.39 5.52
N VAL A 149 9.38 18.60 4.47
CA VAL A 149 10.57 17.75 4.37
C VAL A 149 11.74 18.69 4.12
N GLY A 150 12.48 19.02 5.19
CA GLY A 150 13.70 19.80 5.08
C GLY A 150 14.13 20.48 6.38
N SER A 151 14.89 19.77 7.20
CA SER A 151 15.94 20.33 8.07
C SER A 151 17.06 19.31 8.20
#